data_AF-A0A0G1XHN6-F1
#
_entry.id   AF-A0A0G1XHN6-F1
#
_cell.length_a   1.000
_cell.length_b   1.000
_cell.length_c   1.000
_cell.angle_alpha   90.00
_cell.angle_beta   90.00
_cell.angle_gamma   90.00
#
_symmetry.space_group_name_H-M   'P 1'
#
loop_
_entity.id
_entity.type
_entity.pdbx_description
1 polymer ?
#
loop_
_entity_poly.entity_id
_entity_poly.type
_entity_poly.pdbx_seq_one_letter_code
_entity_poly.pdbx_strand_id
1 'polypeptide(L)'
;MRLAIGHTSIGKNRRGQSMIEVIIAIGIITAGVFGTIMVIVTSVRAGRVAADRLTAVGLAREGIEIARNTRDSNWLTLSQWDAGLKGPNNWPIAFPRIDVSSNATSMSFYFPNAAADWNYSNIICGGVACSNVYLSSSQYLQGGSFGGGDTQFSRLMYVNVICQNAGGAEKIAGNSEQAACGQVGSTVAAYPAKVGARVISEVRWPNSSATAHKVILEERLYDWRWF
;
A
#
# COMPACT_ATOMS: atom_id res chain seq x y z
N MET A 1 -18.37 6.91 -95.45
CA MET A 1 -19.52 6.65 -94.57
C MET A 1 -19.25 5.35 -93.80
N ARG A 2 -19.27 5.43 -92.45
CA ARG A 2 -19.31 4.38 -91.39
C ARG A 2 -18.08 3.44 -91.25
N LEU A 3 -17.22 3.56 -90.22
CA LEU A 3 -17.31 3.25 -88.76
C LEU A 3 -17.18 1.75 -88.41
N ALA A 4 -16.22 1.42 -87.54
CA ALA A 4 -16.48 0.80 -86.22
C ALA A 4 -15.19 0.65 -85.40
N ILE A 5 -15.20 1.21 -84.19
CA ILE A 5 -14.18 1.10 -83.14
C ILE A 5 -14.46 -0.20 -82.36
N GLY A 6 -13.45 -1.06 -82.20
CA GLY A 6 -13.56 -2.28 -81.41
C GLY A 6 -13.69 -1.99 -79.91
N HIS A 7 -14.82 -2.40 -79.34
CA HIS A 7 -15.21 -2.18 -77.95
C HIS A 7 -14.55 -3.20 -77.02
N THR A 8 -13.88 -2.74 -75.95
CA THR A 8 -13.42 -3.55 -74.82
C THR A 8 -14.59 -4.17 -74.05
N SER A 9 -14.49 -5.45 -73.69
CA SER A 9 -15.27 -6.01 -72.58
C SER A 9 -14.37 -6.76 -71.61
N ILE A 10 -14.05 -6.13 -70.48
CA ILE A 10 -13.51 -6.82 -69.30
C ILE A 10 -14.65 -7.65 -68.72
N GLY A 11 -14.66 -8.95 -69.00
CA GLY A 11 -15.60 -9.90 -68.41
C GLY A 11 -15.30 -10.07 -66.92
N LYS A 12 -16.06 -9.39 -66.06
CA LYS A 12 -16.05 -9.63 -64.60
C LYS A 12 -16.65 -11.00 -64.31
N ASN A 13 -15.78 -12.00 -64.12
CA ASN A 13 -16.15 -13.34 -63.72
C ASN A 13 -16.55 -13.32 -62.23
N ARG A 14 -17.84 -13.14 -61.92
CA ARG A 14 -18.37 -13.26 -60.54
C ARG A 14 -18.52 -14.74 -60.21
N ARG A 15 -17.44 -15.39 -59.78
CA ARG A 15 -17.52 -16.73 -59.18
C ARG A 15 -18.31 -16.64 -57.88
N GLY A 16 -19.38 -17.43 -57.76
CA GLY A 16 -20.16 -17.53 -56.53
C GLY A 16 -19.31 -18.07 -55.39
N GLN A 17 -19.46 -17.49 -54.20
CA GLN A 17 -18.81 -17.94 -52.97
C GLN A 17 -19.11 -19.43 -52.73
N SER A 18 -18.08 -20.24 -52.53
CA SER A 18 -18.27 -21.67 -52.23
C SER A 18 -18.65 -21.84 -50.76
N MET A 19 -19.54 -22.78 -50.43
CA MET A 19 -19.95 -23.05 -49.04
C MET A 19 -18.75 -23.35 -48.12
N ILE A 20 -17.69 -23.97 -48.66
CA ILE A 20 -16.45 -24.23 -47.92
C ILE A 20 -15.68 -22.95 -47.57
N GLU A 21 -15.72 -21.92 -48.43
CA GLU A 21 -15.07 -20.62 -48.21
C GLU A 21 -15.73 -19.89 -47.03
N VAL A 22 -17.06 -19.98 -46.93
CA VAL A 22 -17.84 -19.43 -45.81
C VAL A 22 -17.51 -20.15 -44.49
N ILE A 23 -17.40 -21.49 -44.51
CA ILE A 23 -17.03 -22.27 -43.31
C ILE A 23 -15.63 -21.89 -42.81
N ILE A 24 -14.66 -21.77 -43.73
CA ILE A 24 -13.30 -21.36 -43.40
C ILE A 24 -13.29 -19.92 -42.86
N ALA A 25 -14.01 -19.00 -43.50
CA ALA A 25 -14.12 -17.61 -43.05
C ALA A 25 -14.72 -17.51 -41.64
N ILE A 26 -15.80 -18.25 -41.35
CA ILE A 26 -16.40 -18.32 -40.01
C ILE A 26 -15.41 -18.91 -39.00
N GLY A 27 -14.63 -19.93 -39.38
CA GLY A 27 -13.60 -20.51 -38.52
C GLY A 27 -12.52 -19.50 -38.13
N ILE A 28 -12.04 -18.71 -39.09
CA ILE A 28 -11.03 -17.66 -38.83
C ILE A 28 -11.62 -16.55 -37.95
N ILE A 29 -12.85 -16.11 -38.22
CA ILE A 29 -13.52 -15.08 -37.44
C ILE A 29 -13.74 -15.55 -36.00
N THR A 30 -14.24 -16.77 -35.80
CA THR A 30 -14.49 -17.30 -34.46
C THR A 30 -13.19 -17.43 -33.65
N ALA A 31 -12.11 -17.95 -34.24
CA ALA A 31 -10.80 -18.01 -33.61
C ALA A 31 -10.28 -16.60 -33.21
N GLY A 32 -10.44 -15.61 -34.10
CA GLY A 32 -10.09 -14.22 -33.81
C GLY A 32 -10.88 -13.62 -32.64
N VAL A 33 -12.19 -13.87 -32.60
CA VAL A 33 -13.07 -13.41 -31.51
C VAL A 33 -12.71 -14.07 -30.17
N PHE A 34 -12.38 -15.35 -30.15
CA PHE A 34 -11.91 -15.99 -28.92
C PHE A 34 -10.58 -15.40 -28.42
N GLY A 35 -9.65 -15.12 -29.34
CA GLY A 35 -8.39 -14.47 -29.00
C GLY A 35 -8.59 -13.10 -28.35
N THR A 36 -9.47 -12.27 -28.91
CA THR A 36 -9.75 -10.92 -28.35
C THR A 36 -10.44 -10.99 -26.98
N ILE A 37 -11.38 -11.91 -26.79
CA ILE A 37 -12.05 -12.12 -25.49
C ILE A 37 -11.01 -12.49 -24.41
N MET A 38 -10.06 -13.37 -24.71
CA MET A 38 -9.03 -13.75 -23.74
C MET A 38 -8.16 -12.57 -23.32
N VAL A 39 -7.73 -11.75 -24.28
CA VAL A 39 -6.97 -10.53 -23.98
C VAL A 39 -7.79 -9.60 -23.09
N ILE A 40 -9.06 -9.34 -23.42
CA ILE A 40 -9.96 -8.48 -22.61
C ILE A 40 -10.06 -8.99 -21.17
N VAL A 41 -10.26 -10.29 -20.97
CA VAL A 41 -10.35 -10.89 -19.62
C VAL A 41 -9.05 -10.67 -18.85
N THR A 42 -7.89 -10.87 -19.47
CA THR A 42 -6.59 -10.63 -18.81
C THR A 42 -6.37 -9.14 -18.51
N SER A 43 -6.74 -8.24 -19.41
CA SER A 43 -6.63 -6.80 -19.21
C SER A 43 -7.51 -6.30 -18.06
N VAL A 44 -8.75 -6.80 -17.95
CA VAL A 44 -9.65 -6.45 -16.84
C VAL A 44 -9.08 -6.93 -15.50
N ARG A 45 -8.53 -8.15 -15.46
CA ARG A 45 -7.87 -8.68 -14.25
C ARG A 45 -6.65 -7.84 -13.86
N ALA A 46 -5.80 -7.50 -14.82
CA ALA A 46 -4.64 -6.64 -14.59
C ALA A 46 -5.05 -5.25 -14.07
N GLY A 47 -6.13 -4.68 -14.62
CA GLY A 47 -6.68 -3.41 -14.16
C GLY A 47 -7.13 -3.43 -12.69
N ARG A 48 -7.78 -4.51 -12.24
CA ARG A 48 -8.18 -4.68 -10.83
C ARG A 48 -6.96 -4.77 -9.90
N VAL A 49 -5.97 -5.58 -10.26
CA VAL A 49 -4.73 -5.71 -9.49
C VAL A 49 -3.98 -4.37 -9.40
N ALA A 50 -3.96 -3.59 -10.49
CA ALA A 50 -3.37 -2.26 -10.49
C ALA A 50 -4.15 -1.30 -9.58
N ALA A 51 -5.48 -1.31 -9.62
CA ALA A 51 -6.32 -0.49 -8.75
C ALA A 51 -6.09 -0.81 -7.26
N ASP A 52 -6.05 -2.09 -6.89
CA ASP A 52 -5.79 -2.52 -5.51
C ASP A 52 -4.40 -2.08 -5.04
N ARG A 53 -3.39 -2.18 -5.91
CA ARG A 53 -2.03 -1.72 -5.61
C ARG A 53 -1.97 -0.20 -5.42
N LEU A 54 -2.70 0.58 -6.23
CA LEU A 54 -2.77 2.04 -6.07
C LEU A 54 -3.41 2.41 -4.73
N THR A 55 -4.50 1.76 -4.35
CA THR A 55 -5.13 1.93 -3.04
C THR A 55 -4.16 1.59 -1.92
N ALA A 56 -3.47 0.45 -2.00
CA ALA A 56 -2.48 0.04 -1.00
C ALA A 56 -1.32 1.03 -0.87
N VAL A 57 -0.81 1.59 -1.97
CA VAL A 57 0.21 2.64 -1.95
C VAL A 57 -0.34 3.92 -1.31
N GLY A 58 -1.58 4.30 -1.61
CA GLY A 58 -2.26 5.44 -1.00
C GLY A 58 -2.38 5.29 0.52
N LEU A 59 -2.85 4.13 0.98
CA LEU A 59 -2.93 3.78 2.41
C LEU A 59 -1.55 3.78 3.08
N ALA A 60 -0.52 3.30 2.40
CA ALA A 60 0.84 3.30 2.93
C ALA A 60 1.36 4.74 3.11
N ARG A 61 1.13 5.60 2.11
CA ARG A 61 1.49 7.03 2.13
C ARG A 61 0.74 7.76 3.25
N GLU A 62 -0.57 7.57 3.36
CA GLU A 62 -1.38 8.18 4.41
C GLU A 62 -0.84 7.89 5.80
N GLY A 63 -0.44 6.65 6.08
CA GLY A 63 0.18 6.31 7.38
C GLY A 63 1.45 7.13 7.65
N ILE A 64 2.33 7.26 6.65
CA ILE A 64 3.56 8.05 6.77
C ILE A 64 3.24 9.54 6.95
N GLU A 65 2.27 10.08 6.21
CA GLU A 65 1.82 11.47 6.36
C GLU A 65 1.30 11.75 7.77
N ILE A 66 0.58 10.81 8.39
CA ILE A 66 0.13 10.94 9.79
C ILE A 66 1.33 10.98 10.76
N ALA A 67 2.35 10.15 10.53
CA ALA A 67 3.56 10.19 11.34
C ALA A 67 4.31 11.52 11.18
N ARG A 68 4.42 12.02 9.94
CA ARG A 68 5.03 13.32 9.64
C ARG A 68 4.24 14.47 10.28
N ASN A 69 2.92 14.47 10.12
CA ASN A 69 2.02 15.45 10.73
C ASN A 69 2.13 15.45 12.26
N THR A 70 2.28 14.28 12.88
CA THR A 70 2.49 14.15 14.34
C THR A 70 3.79 14.84 14.75
N ARG A 71 4.91 14.56 14.07
CA ARG A 71 6.19 15.24 14.31
C ARG A 71 6.03 16.76 14.15
N ASP A 72 5.51 17.19 13.01
CA ASP A 72 5.45 18.61 12.65
C ASP A 72 4.49 19.38 13.56
N SER A 73 3.43 18.73 14.06
CA SER A 73 2.54 19.31 15.06
C SER A 73 3.26 19.51 16.40
N ASN A 74 4.02 18.52 16.88
CA ASN A 74 4.78 18.65 18.12
C ASN A 74 5.77 19.81 18.08
N TRP A 75 6.35 20.02 16.91
CA TRP A 75 7.26 21.11 16.63
C TRP A 75 6.60 22.48 16.75
N LEU A 76 5.42 22.64 16.13
CA LEU A 76 4.64 23.86 16.20
C LEU A 76 4.21 24.18 17.64
N THR A 77 3.99 23.15 18.48
CA THR A 77 3.61 23.32 19.88
C THR A 77 4.79 23.38 20.85
N LEU A 78 6.04 23.38 20.37
CA LEU A 78 7.26 23.35 21.18
C LEU A 78 7.36 22.13 22.13
N SER A 79 6.67 21.04 21.78
CA SER A 79 6.71 19.76 22.48
C SER A 79 7.92 18.93 22.05
N GLN A 80 8.16 17.80 22.74
CA GLN A 80 9.14 16.81 22.29
C GLN A 80 8.77 16.32 20.88
N TRP A 81 9.70 16.36 19.93
CA TRP A 81 9.38 16.09 18.50
C TRP A 81 8.80 14.70 18.25
N ASP A 82 9.19 13.72 19.07
CA ASP A 82 8.79 12.31 19.00
C ASP A 82 7.57 11.99 19.88
N ALA A 83 6.92 12.98 20.49
CA ALA A 83 5.70 12.76 21.26
C ALA A 83 4.61 12.15 20.34
N GLY A 84 3.98 11.06 20.76
CA GLY A 84 3.04 10.33 19.89
C GLY A 84 3.67 9.56 18.72
N LEU A 85 5.01 9.55 18.61
CA LEU A 85 5.78 8.66 17.71
C LEU A 85 6.48 7.52 18.47
N LYS A 86 6.21 7.38 19.77
CA LYS A 86 6.67 6.27 20.60
C LYS A 86 5.50 5.59 21.28
N GLY A 87 5.45 4.26 21.20
CA GLY A 87 4.45 3.45 21.88
C GLY A 87 4.74 3.24 23.37
N PRO A 88 3.77 2.72 24.14
CA PRO A 88 4.01 2.22 25.49
C PRO A 88 5.18 1.23 25.49
N ASN A 89 6.05 1.29 26.50
CA ASN A 89 7.27 0.48 26.60
C ASN A 89 8.22 0.61 25.39
N ASN A 90 8.09 1.69 24.61
CA ASN A 90 8.84 1.95 23.38
C ASN A 90 8.65 0.85 22.31
N TRP A 91 7.47 0.24 22.20
CA TRP A 91 7.25 -0.73 21.13
C TRP A 91 7.13 -0.03 19.75
N PRO A 92 7.72 -0.60 18.67
CA PRO A 92 7.73 0.09 17.38
C PRO A 92 6.46 -0.12 16.56
N ILE A 93 5.59 -1.06 16.94
CA ILE A 93 4.40 -1.40 16.14
C ILE A 93 3.30 -0.36 16.37
N ALA A 94 2.88 0.28 15.27
CA ALA A 94 1.91 1.35 15.27
C ALA A 94 0.83 1.13 14.20
N PHE A 95 -0.25 1.87 14.34
CA PHE A 95 -1.29 2.01 13.33
C PHE A 95 -1.83 3.44 13.36
N PRO A 96 -2.23 3.99 12.19
CA PRO A 96 -2.85 5.30 12.14
C PRO A 96 -4.27 5.23 12.71
N ARG A 97 -4.65 6.26 13.45
CA ARG A 97 -5.99 6.45 13.98
C ARG A 97 -6.52 7.80 13.49
N ILE A 98 -7.66 7.74 12.82
CA ILE A 98 -8.40 8.92 12.35
C ILE A 98 -9.66 8.98 13.18
N ASP A 99 -9.79 10.03 13.99
CA ASP A 99 -11.01 10.29 14.73
C ASP A 99 -11.98 11.06 13.84
N VAL A 100 -13.02 10.37 13.39
CA VAL A 100 -14.06 10.93 12.51
C VAL A 100 -14.87 12.06 13.15
N SER A 101 -14.88 12.17 14.47
CA SER A 101 -15.65 13.21 15.18
C SER A 101 -14.90 14.54 15.27
N SER A 102 -13.58 14.49 15.43
CA SER A 102 -12.70 15.66 15.56
C SER A 102 -11.86 15.94 14.32
N ASN A 103 -11.91 15.06 13.32
CA ASN A 103 -11.02 15.05 12.15
C ASN A 103 -9.53 15.07 12.53
N ALA A 104 -9.21 14.58 13.73
CA ALA A 104 -7.85 14.52 14.24
C ALA A 104 -7.19 13.22 13.77
N THR A 105 -5.91 13.33 13.39
CA THR A 105 -5.08 12.18 13.06
C THR A 105 -4.05 11.97 14.15
N SER A 106 -3.85 10.71 14.53
CA SER A 106 -2.85 10.34 15.53
C SER A 106 -2.29 8.97 15.21
N MET A 107 -1.10 8.68 15.71
CA MET A 107 -0.60 7.31 15.75
C MET A 107 -1.01 6.65 17.06
N SER A 108 -1.52 5.44 16.95
CA SER A 108 -1.78 4.56 18.09
C SER A 108 -0.82 3.38 18.03
N PHE A 109 -0.42 2.88 19.19
CA PHE A 109 0.58 1.83 19.31
C PHE A 109 0.01 0.59 19.93
N TYR A 110 0.55 -0.55 19.50
CA TYR A 110 0.13 -1.84 19.99
C TYR A 110 1.32 -2.62 20.55
N PHE A 111 1.11 -3.16 21.74
CA PHE A 111 2.00 -4.15 22.34
C PHE A 111 1.34 -5.53 22.16
N PRO A 112 1.90 -6.42 21.31
CA PRO A 112 1.41 -7.77 21.18
C PRO A 112 1.61 -8.51 22.50
N ASN A 113 0.55 -9.14 23.01
CA ASN A 113 0.57 -9.89 24.27
C ASN A 113 0.77 -11.40 24.05
N ALA A 114 0.72 -11.88 22.80
CA ALA A 114 0.93 -13.29 22.43
C ALA A 114 1.54 -13.48 21.03
N ALA A 115 2.00 -14.71 20.76
CA ALA A 115 2.51 -15.11 19.43
C ALA A 115 1.43 -15.09 18.31
N ALA A 116 0.15 -15.14 18.67
CA ALA A 116 -0.98 -15.04 17.73
C ALA A 116 -1.14 -13.64 17.12
N ASP A 117 -0.58 -12.61 17.78
CA ASP A 117 -0.69 -11.20 17.38
C ASP A 117 0.27 -10.81 16.24
N TRP A 118 1.11 -11.75 15.79
CA TRP A 118 2.02 -11.55 14.65
C TRP A 118 1.34 -11.87 13.31
N ASN A 119 0.09 -12.32 13.33
CA ASN A 119 -0.70 -12.50 12.13
C ASN A 119 -1.12 -11.11 11.62
N TYR A 120 -0.54 -10.66 10.50
CA TYR A 120 -0.72 -9.31 9.93
C TYR A 120 -2.19 -8.91 9.69
N SER A 121 -3.09 -9.89 9.63
CA SER A 121 -4.53 -9.74 9.50
C SER A 121 -5.21 -10.08 10.82
N ASN A 122 -6.20 -9.29 11.24
CA ASN A 122 -6.95 -9.46 12.49
C ASN A 122 -6.12 -9.35 13.78
N ILE A 123 -5.11 -8.47 13.81
CA ILE A 123 -4.46 -8.11 15.07
C ILE A 123 -5.46 -7.40 15.96
N ILE A 124 -5.65 -7.88 17.19
CA ILE A 124 -6.60 -7.31 18.16
C ILE A 124 -5.85 -6.44 19.19
N CYS A 125 -6.11 -5.14 19.23
CA CYS A 125 -5.66 -4.26 20.33
C CYS A 125 -6.85 -3.79 21.14
N GLY A 126 -6.86 -4.11 22.44
CA GLY A 126 -7.92 -3.61 23.33
C GLY A 126 -9.34 -3.99 22.88
N GLY A 127 -9.49 -5.14 22.20
CA GLY A 127 -10.79 -5.63 21.72
C GLY A 127 -11.21 -5.16 20.32
N VAL A 128 -10.39 -4.38 19.60
CA VAL A 128 -10.66 -3.97 18.21
C VAL A 128 -9.60 -4.51 17.24
N ALA A 129 -9.99 -4.82 16.00
CA ALA A 129 -9.06 -5.23 14.96
C ALA A 129 -8.25 -4.03 14.45
N CYS A 130 -7.01 -3.89 14.91
CA CYS A 130 -6.16 -2.75 14.62
C CYS A 130 -5.48 -2.83 13.28
N SER A 131 -5.20 -4.01 12.74
CA SER A 131 -4.56 -4.14 11.43
C SER A 131 -5.53 -3.92 10.28
N ASN A 132 -6.83 -4.13 10.51
CA ASN A 132 -7.83 -4.12 9.46
C ASN A 132 -8.18 -2.68 9.06
N VAL A 133 -8.32 -2.47 7.75
CA VAL A 133 -8.76 -1.20 7.20
C VAL A 133 -10.24 -1.29 6.87
N TYR A 134 -11.01 -0.34 7.37
CA TYR A 134 -12.46 -0.22 7.16
C TYR A 134 -12.73 0.91 6.18
N LEU A 135 -13.75 0.78 5.34
CA LEU A 135 -14.21 1.88 4.49
C LEU A 135 -15.55 2.39 5.03
N SER A 136 -15.57 3.64 5.45
CA SER A 136 -16.79 4.33 5.92
C SER A 136 -16.82 5.73 5.34
N SER A 137 -17.96 6.14 4.77
CA SER A 137 -18.15 7.48 4.21
C SER A 137 -17.02 7.94 3.26
N SER A 138 -16.51 7.02 2.43
CA SER A 138 -15.38 7.24 1.50
C SER A 138 -14.01 7.51 2.16
N GLN A 139 -13.85 7.21 3.44
CA GLN A 139 -12.60 7.31 4.18
C GLN A 139 -12.13 5.93 4.66
N TYR A 140 -10.82 5.69 4.58
CA TYR A 140 -10.21 4.49 5.09
C TYR A 140 -9.84 4.68 6.57
N LEU A 141 -10.48 3.91 7.44
CA LEU A 141 -10.38 4.03 8.88
C LEU A 141 -9.75 2.78 9.49
N GLN A 142 -9.10 2.95 10.64
CA GLN A 142 -8.36 1.90 11.33
C GLN A 142 -8.33 2.16 12.84
N GLY A 143 -8.24 1.10 13.66
CA GLY A 143 -8.06 1.23 15.10
C GLY A 143 -9.33 1.61 15.87
N GLY A 144 -10.49 1.13 15.44
CA GLY A 144 -11.79 1.39 16.07
C GLY A 144 -12.86 0.42 15.58
N SER A 145 -14.04 0.48 16.20
CA SER A 145 -15.22 -0.23 15.73
C SER A 145 -16.04 0.73 14.87
N PHE A 146 -16.00 0.54 13.55
CA PHE A 146 -16.62 1.44 12.59
C PHE A 146 -17.86 0.77 12.00
N GLY A 147 -18.94 1.52 11.81
CA GLY A 147 -20.16 1.01 11.13
C GLY A 147 -20.01 0.83 9.61
N GLY A 148 -18.78 0.69 9.11
CA GLY A 148 -18.44 0.54 7.69
C GLY A 148 -18.12 -0.91 7.31
N GLY A 149 -17.97 -1.17 6.00
CA GLY A 149 -17.60 -2.49 5.51
C GLY A 149 -16.10 -2.76 5.66
N ASP A 150 -15.75 -3.97 6.06
CA ASP A 150 -14.37 -4.47 6.07
C ASP A 150 -13.79 -4.44 4.65
N THR A 151 -12.60 -3.85 4.51
CA THR A 151 -11.87 -3.93 3.25
C THR A 151 -10.94 -5.14 3.24
N GLN A 152 -10.44 -5.50 2.06
CA GLN A 152 -9.41 -6.54 1.93
C GLN A 152 -8.02 -6.09 2.41
N PHE A 153 -7.83 -4.82 2.76
CA PHE A 153 -6.52 -4.28 3.12
C PHE A 153 -6.26 -4.42 4.62
N SER A 154 -5.05 -4.82 4.96
CA SER A 154 -4.50 -4.74 6.32
C SER A 154 -3.26 -3.86 6.31
N ARG A 155 -3.16 -2.93 7.25
CA ARG A 155 -2.05 -1.98 7.35
C ARG A 155 -1.41 -2.06 8.73
N LEU A 156 -0.08 -2.09 8.77
CA LEU A 156 0.69 -1.93 9.99
C LEU A 156 1.85 -0.98 9.75
N MET A 157 2.19 -0.24 10.78
CA MET A 157 3.33 0.66 10.77
C MET A 157 4.38 0.22 11.77
N TYR A 158 5.63 0.52 11.46
CA TYR A 158 6.75 0.31 12.36
C TYR A 158 7.50 1.62 12.51
N VAL A 159 7.59 2.12 13.73
CA VAL A 159 8.31 3.35 14.07
C VAL A 159 9.48 2.99 14.94
N ASN A 160 10.66 2.98 14.32
CA ASN A 160 11.91 2.67 14.98
C ASN A 160 12.72 3.94 15.22
N VAL A 161 13.28 4.10 16.41
CA VAL A 161 14.15 5.23 16.74
C VAL A 161 15.48 5.14 15.99
N ILE A 162 15.96 6.29 15.50
CA ILE A 162 17.29 6.47 14.92
C ILE A 162 18.17 7.13 15.99
N CYS A 163 19.21 6.42 16.42
CA CYS A 163 20.21 6.91 17.34
C CYS A 163 21.48 7.29 16.58
N GLN A 164 22.22 8.30 17.06
CA GLN A 164 23.49 8.76 16.50
C GLN A 164 24.61 8.72 17.55
N ASN A 165 25.82 8.38 17.12
CA ASN A 165 27.02 8.46 17.94
C ASN A 165 27.70 9.84 17.84
N ALA A 166 28.69 10.10 18.69
CA ALA A 166 29.43 11.36 18.68
C ALA A 166 30.19 11.64 17.37
N GLY A 167 30.47 10.59 16.58
CA GLY A 167 31.11 10.68 15.26
C GLY A 167 30.12 10.86 14.10
N GLY A 168 28.83 11.05 14.37
CA GLY A 168 27.80 11.26 13.36
C GLY A 168 27.23 9.99 12.72
N ALA A 169 27.72 8.80 13.08
CA ALA A 169 27.17 7.56 12.55
C ALA A 169 25.78 7.27 13.14
N GLU A 170 24.87 6.81 12.31
CA GLU A 170 23.49 6.49 12.69
C GLU A 170 23.27 4.97 12.82
N LYS A 171 22.40 4.58 13.75
CA LYS A 171 21.93 3.21 13.91
C LYS A 171 20.44 3.20 14.23
N ILE A 172 19.73 2.24 13.66
CA ILE A 172 18.30 2.01 13.96
C ILE A 172 18.21 1.12 15.18
N ALA A 173 17.47 1.57 16.19
CA ALA A 173 17.25 0.82 17.42
C ALA A 173 16.45 -0.46 17.13
N GLY A 174 16.87 -1.59 17.71
CA GLY A 174 16.06 -2.82 17.75
C GLY A 174 14.84 -2.69 18.66
N ASN A 175 13.98 -3.72 18.71
CA ASN A 175 12.72 -3.67 19.48
C ASN A 175 12.93 -3.42 20.98
N SER A 176 13.93 -4.03 21.61
CA SER A 176 14.28 -3.85 23.03
C SER A 176 15.05 -2.55 23.30
N GLU A 177 15.40 -1.80 22.25
CA GLU A 177 16.35 -0.70 22.29
C GLU A 177 15.72 0.64 21.88
N GLN A 178 14.43 0.63 21.56
CA GLN A 178 13.68 1.82 21.16
C GLN A 178 13.69 2.91 22.25
N ALA A 179 13.83 2.50 23.52
CA ALA A 179 14.00 3.38 24.68
C ALA A 179 15.42 3.96 24.81
N ALA A 180 16.39 3.40 24.08
CA ALA A 180 17.71 3.16 24.62
C ALA A 180 18.86 3.85 23.88
N CYS A 181 18.63 4.95 23.15
CA CYS A 181 19.76 5.76 22.70
C CYS A 181 20.60 6.17 23.92
N GLY A 182 21.83 5.64 24.03
CA GLY A 182 22.76 5.91 25.13
C GLY A 182 22.54 5.14 26.45
N GLN A 183 21.65 4.15 26.51
CA GLN A 183 21.52 3.32 27.73
C GLN A 183 22.66 2.30 27.82
N VAL A 184 23.34 2.27 28.97
CA VAL A 184 24.45 1.33 29.26
C VAL A 184 23.91 -0.10 29.25
N GLY A 185 24.56 -1.02 28.51
CA GLY A 185 24.14 -2.42 28.36
C GLY A 185 23.25 -2.72 27.16
N SER A 186 22.90 -1.72 26.34
CA SER A 186 22.18 -1.89 25.06
C SER A 186 23.15 -2.03 23.88
N THR A 187 22.77 -2.68 22.76
CA THR A 187 23.62 -2.69 21.55
C THR A 187 23.70 -1.33 20.86
N VAL A 188 22.88 -0.36 21.28
CA VAL A 188 22.95 1.06 20.89
C VAL A 188 23.57 1.97 21.97
N ALA A 189 24.21 1.42 23.01
CA ALA A 189 24.86 2.21 24.07
C ALA A 189 25.89 3.23 23.54
N ALA A 190 26.54 2.93 22.40
CA ALA A 190 27.48 3.82 21.74
C ALA A 190 26.83 5.00 20.97
N TYR A 191 25.50 5.05 20.91
CA TYR A 191 24.72 6.04 20.16
C TYR A 191 23.79 6.81 21.11
N PRO A 192 24.31 7.81 21.86
CA PRO A 192 23.55 8.49 22.91
C PRO A 192 22.49 9.47 22.41
N ALA A 193 22.64 10.01 21.21
CA ALA A 193 21.72 11.03 20.70
C ALA A 193 20.55 10.37 19.96
N LYS A 194 19.32 10.74 20.31
CA LYS A 194 18.14 10.43 19.49
C LYS A 194 17.96 11.53 18.45
N VAL A 195 18.10 11.18 17.17
CA VAL A 195 18.12 12.16 16.06
C VAL A 195 16.97 12.01 15.08
N GLY A 196 16.24 10.90 15.12
CA GLY A 196 15.13 10.68 14.21
C GLY A 196 14.34 9.41 14.48
N ALA A 197 13.36 9.16 13.62
CA ALA A 197 12.51 7.99 13.62
C ALA A 197 12.39 7.46 12.18
N ARG A 198 12.68 6.18 11.98
CA ARG A 198 12.36 5.45 10.76
C ARG A 198 10.93 4.94 10.87
N VAL A 199 10.08 5.41 9.97
CA VAL A 199 8.69 5.02 9.85
C VAL A 199 8.54 4.13 8.64
N ILE A 200 8.09 2.90 8.85
CA ILE A 200 7.72 1.95 7.81
C ILE A 200 6.22 1.82 7.82
N SER A 201 5.59 1.90 6.66
CA SER A 201 4.16 1.63 6.49
C SER A 201 4.01 0.46 5.54
N GLU A 202 3.47 -0.64 6.05
CA GLU A 202 3.25 -1.87 5.31
C GLU A 202 1.76 -2.14 5.16
N VAL A 203 1.34 -2.29 3.90
CA VAL A 203 -0.03 -2.64 3.54
C VAL A 203 -0.03 -3.97 2.82
N ARG A 204 -0.87 -4.89 3.29
CA ARG A 204 -1.08 -6.22 2.73
C ARG A 204 -2.53 -6.39 2.28
N TRP A 205 -2.72 -7.19 1.24
CA TRP A 205 -4.05 -7.62 0.81
C TRP A 205 -3.99 -9.04 0.22
N PRO A 206 -5.11 -9.79 0.25
CA PRO A 206 -5.17 -11.16 -0.23
C PRO A 206 -4.62 -11.33 -1.64
N ASN A 207 -3.94 -12.45 -1.82
CA ASN A 207 -3.62 -13.02 -3.11
C ASN A 207 -4.33 -14.38 -3.19
N SER A 208 -4.59 -14.90 -4.38
CA SER A 208 -5.12 -16.26 -4.57
C SER A 208 -4.15 -17.36 -4.09
N SER A 209 -2.93 -16.99 -3.70
CA SER A 209 -1.89 -17.85 -3.13
C SER A 209 -1.69 -17.55 -1.64
N ALA A 210 -1.11 -18.50 -0.91
CA ALA A 210 -0.81 -18.37 0.53
C ALA A 210 0.06 -17.15 0.93
N THR A 211 0.65 -16.43 -0.03
CA THR A 211 1.41 -15.19 0.19
C THR A 211 0.61 -13.97 -0.28
N ALA A 212 0.16 -13.17 0.67
CA ALA A 212 -0.50 -11.88 0.42
C ALA A 212 0.39 -10.93 -0.39
N HIS A 213 -0.23 -10.11 -1.24
CA HIS A 213 0.47 -8.98 -1.84
C HIS A 213 0.90 -8.00 -0.74
N LYS A 214 2.03 -7.33 -0.94
CA LYS A 214 2.56 -6.35 0.01
C LYS A 214 3.11 -5.11 -0.69
N VAL A 215 2.87 -3.97 -0.07
CA VAL A 215 3.52 -2.68 -0.36
C VAL A 215 4.15 -2.20 0.94
N ILE A 216 5.42 -1.81 0.85
CA ILE A 216 6.17 -1.26 1.98
C ILE A 216 6.69 0.11 1.53
N LEU A 217 6.36 1.14 2.29
CA LEU A 217 6.97 2.45 2.17
C LEU A 217 7.78 2.74 3.43
N GLU A 218 8.90 3.44 3.26
CA GLU A 218 9.78 3.81 4.35
C GLU A 218 10.08 5.30 4.25
N GLU A 219 10.04 5.99 5.39
CA GLU A 219 10.49 7.36 5.54
C GLU A 219 11.33 7.51 6.81
N ARG A 220 12.34 8.38 6.75
CA ARG A 220 13.12 8.78 7.93
C ARG A 220 12.74 10.20 8.30
N LEU A 221 12.14 10.34 9.48
CA LEU A 221 11.75 11.59 10.07
C LEU A 221 12.83 12.04 11.06
N TYR A 222 13.65 13.00 10.69
CA TYR A 222 14.67 13.56 11.56
C TYR A 222 14.12 14.69 12.44
N ASP A 223 14.76 14.89 13.60
CA ASP A 223 14.62 16.10 14.40
C ASP A 223 15.44 17.22 13.75
N TRP A 224 14.78 17.97 12.87
CA TRP A 224 15.41 19.03 12.12
C TRP A 224 15.78 20.30 12.95
N ARG A 225 15.45 20.38 14.25
CA ARG A 225 15.48 21.66 15.01
C ARG A 225 16.89 21.99 15.47
N TRP A 226 17.76 21.00 15.40
CA TRP A 226 19.12 21.02 15.91
C TRP A 226 20.15 20.71 14.82
N PHE A 227 19.81 20.91 13.54
CA PHE A 227 20.80 21.01 12.45
C PHE A 227 21.29 22.46 12.29
#